data_AF-A0A972D4E3-F1
#
_entry.id   AF-A0A972D4E3-F1
#
_cell.length_a   1.000
_cell.length_b   1.000
_cell.length_c   1.000
_cell.angle_alpha   90.00
_cell.angle_beta   90.00
_cell.angle_gamma   90.00
#
_symmetry.space_group_name_H-M   'P 1'
#
loop_
_entity.id
_entity.type
_entity.pdbx_description
1 polymer ?
#
loop_
_entity_poly.entity_id
_entity_poly.type
_entity_poly.pdbx_seq_one_letter_code
_entity_poly.pdbx_strand_id
1 'polypeptide(L)'
;MKGKKIIPLLLLLTVMVLAFAMPAFAEEGGDEYRSNVYGTFWALLPPIIAISLALITKEVYSSLFIGIICGALLHANFNLLNAYTAMFSEGFIAALADSWNVGILIFLVILGAIVSLMNKAGGSAAYG
;
A
#
# COMPACT_ATOMS: atom_id res chain seq x y z
N MET A 1 24.14 9.49 -37.83
CA MET A 1 24.06 8.04 -37.48
C MET A 1 23.56 7.81 -36.03
N LYS A 2 22.46 8.46 -35.59
CA LYS A 2 21.97 8.39 -34.19
C LYS A 2 20.66 7.60 -34.01
N GLY A 3 19.89 7.38 -35.10
CA GLY A 3 18.57 6.74 -35.08
C GLY A 3 18.54 5.24 -34.75
N LYS A 4 19.63 4.50 -35.00
CA LYS A 4 19.69 3.05 -34.77
C LYS A 4 19.83 2.67 -33.28
N LYS A 5 20.25 3.58 -32.40
CA LYS A 5 20.36 3.35 -30.95
C LYS A 5 19.09 3.76 -30.17
N ILE A 6 18.20 4.55 -30.78
CA ILE A 6 16.98 5.05 -30.13
C ILE A 6 15.87 4.00 -30.16
N ILE A 7 15.79 3.21 -31.24
CA ILE A 7 14.84 2.10 -31.39
C ILE A 7 15.06 1.00 -30.32
N PRO A 8 16.28 0.48 -30.10
CA PRO A 8 16.49 -0.51 -29.03
C PRO A 8 16.32 0.09 -27.63
N LEU A 9 16.59 1.39 -27.44
CA LEU A 9 16.34 2.08 -26.16
C LEU A 9 14.85 2.23 -25.87
N LEU A 10 14.04 2.57 -26.88
CA LEU A 10 12.59 2.70 -26.75
C LEU A 10 11.95 1.32 -26.53
N LEU A 11 12.45 0.28 -27.20
CA LEU A 11 12.01 -1.10 -27.00
C LEU A 11 12.38 -1.59 -25.58
N LEU A 12 13.59 -1.29 -25.10
CA LEU A 12 14.01 -1.60 -23.73
C LEU A 12 13.17 -0.85 -22.67
N LEU A 13 12.83 0.41 -22.92
CA LEU A 13 11.96 1.19 -22.04
C LEU A 13 10.53 0.62 -22.00
N THR A 14 10.01 0.18 -23.15
CA THR A 14 8.70 -0.48 -23.24
C THR A 14 8.71 -1.83 -22.51
N VAL A 15 9.79 -2.61 -22.63
CA VAL A 15 9.98 -3.88 -21.91
C VAL A 15 10.14 -3.64 -20.40
N MET A 16 10.81 -2.57 -19.97
CA MET A 16 10.89 -2.18 -18.56
C MET A 16 9.52 -1.82 -17.98
N VAL A 17 8.71 -1.07 -18.73
CA VAL A 17 7.34 -0.72 -18.32
C VAL A 17 6.48 -1.99 -18.24
N LEU A 18 6.61 -2.91 -19.19
CA LEU A 18 5.91 -4.20 -19.15
C LEU A 18 6.37 -5.08 -17.98
N ALA A 19 7.67 -5.13 -17.68
CA ALA A 19 8.22 -5.87 -16.54
C ALA A 19 7.75 -5.31 -15.20
N PHE A 20 7.61 -3.99 -15.07
CA PHE A 20 7.04 -3.36 -13.88
C PHE A 20 5.53 -3.56 -13.76
N ALA A 21 4.84 -3.80 -14.88
CA ALA A 21 3.42 -4.14 -14.91
C ALA A 21 3.15 -5.64 -14.63
N MET A 22 4.14 -6.53 -14.78
CA MET A 22 3.97 -7.96 -14.48
C MET A 22 3.46 -8.25 -13.06
N PRO A 23 3.97 -7.62 -11.97
CA PRO A 23 3.38 -7.82 -10.64
C PRO A 23 1.95 -7.29 -10.50
N ALA A 24 1.50 -6.38 -11.38
CA ALA A 24 0.11 -5.90 -11.39
C ALA A 24 -0.86 -6.89 -12.07
N PHE A 25 -0.34 -7.87 -12.82
CA PHE A 25 -1.12 -8.95 -13.46
C PHE A 25 -0.83 -10.34 -12.90
N ALA A 26 0.24 -10.49 -12.12
CA ALA A 26 0.67 -11.74 -11.49
C ALA A 26 0.14 -11.90 -10.05
N GLU A 27 -0.99 -11.27 -9.74
CA GLU A 27 -1.74 -11.62 -8.54
C GLU A 27 -2.40 -12.98 -8.81
N GLU A 28 -1.78 -14.03 -8.27
CA GLU A 28 -2.19 -15.41 -8.39
C GLU A 28 -3.59 -15.55 -7.77
N GLY A 29 -4.57 -15.83 -8.63
CA GLY A 29 -5.98 -15.91 -8.25
C GLY A 29 -6.22 -16.99 -7.20
N GLY A 30 -6.39 -16.55 -5.95
CA GLY A 30 -7.30 -17.21 -5.01
C GLY A 30 -8.74 -16.79 -5.34
N ASP A 31 -9.73 -17.60 -4.95
CA ASP A 31 -11.16 -17.29 -5.11
C ASP A 31 -11.56 -16.04 -4.30
N GLU A 32 -11.14 -14.87 -4.75
CA GLU A 32 -11.42 -13.60 -4.09
C GLU A 32 -12.82 -13.13 -4.41
N TYR A 33 -13.49 -12.62 -3.38
CA TYR A 33 -14.76 -11.94 -3.46
C TYR A 33 -14.67 -10.78 -4.47
N ARG A 34 -15.20 -11.01 -5.68
CA ARG A 34 -15.22 -9.98 -6.73
C ARG A 34 -16.31 -8.97 -6.42
N SER A 35 -15.89 -7.77 -6.04
CA SER A 35 -16.79 -6.61 -6.02
C SER A 35 -17.35 -6.34 -7.43
N ASN A 36 -18.61 -5.90 -7.52
CA ASN A 36 -19.23 -5.50 -8.79
C ASN A 36 -18.54 -4.30 -9.46
N VAL A 37 -17.63 -3.64 -8.75
CA VAL A 37 -16.89 -2.45 -9.21
C VAL A 37 -15.43 -2.76 -9.60
N TYR A 38 -15.00 -4.04 -9.53
CA TYR A 38 -13.67 -4.47 -9.97
C TYR A 38 -13.44 -4.13 -11.45
N GLY A 39 -12.32 -3.45 -11.75
CA GLY A 39 -11.95 -3.07 -13.12
C GLY A 39 -12.74 -1.90 -13.73
N THR A 40 -13.59 -1.23 -12.95
CA THR A 40 -14.39 -0.07 -13.42
C THR A 40 -13.85 1.25 -12.88
N PHE A 41 -14.33 2.38 -13.42
CA PHE A 41 -13.98 3.73 -12.95
C PHE A 41 -14.23 3.93 -11.44
N TRP A 42 -15.17 3.19 -10.85
CA TRP A 42 -15.48 3.27 -9.43
C TRP A 42 -14.36 2.72 -8.52
N ALA A 43 -13.43 1.91 -9.03
CA ALA A 43 -12.27 1.46 -8.27
C ALA A 43 -11.30 2.61 -7.93
N LEU A 44 -11.35 3.73 -8.67
CA LEU A 44 -10.58 4.94 -8.38
C LEU A 44 -11.21 5.80 -7.27
N LEU A 45 -12.44 5.50 -6.86
CA LEU A 45 -13.17 6.30 -5.87
C LEU A 45 -12.45 6.33 -4.50
N PRO A 46 -11.99 5.21 -3.92
CA PRO A 46 -11.28 5.25 -2.64
C PRO A 46 -9.98 6.07 -2.66
N PRO A 47 -9.08 5.92 -3.67
CA PRO A 47 -7.92 6.80 -3.80
C PRO A 47 -8.27 8.29 -3.95
N ILE A 48 -9.29 8.60 -4.76
CA ILE A 48 -9.70 10.00 -4.99
C ILE A 48 -10.21 10.62 -3.69
N ILE A 49 -11.04 9.91 -2.92
CA ILE A 49 -11.55 10.38 -1.63
C ILE A 49 -10.40 10.60 -0.65
N ALA A 50 -9.47 9.64 -0.54
CA ALA A 50 -8.32 9.74 0.37
C ALA A 50 -7.45 10.97 0.06
N ILE A 51 -7.11 11.18 -1.22
CA ILE A 51 -6.26 12.31 -1.63
C ILE A 51 -7.00 13.64 -1.47
N SER A 52 -8.26 13.70 -1.88
CA SER A 52 -9.06 14.93 -1.80
C SER A 52 -9.24 15.39 -0.36
N LEU A 53 -9.55 14.45 0.55
CA LEU A 53 -9.66 14.75 1.98
C LEU A 53 -8.32 15.16 2.57
N ALA A 54 -7.22 14.47 2.21
CA ALA A 54 -5.89 14.82 2.72
C ALA A 54 -5.47 16.26 2.36
N LEU A 55 -5.88 16.76 1.19
CA LEU A 55 -5.59 18.12 0.75
C LEU A 55 -6.42 19.18 1.48
N ILE A 56 -7.70 18.89 1.78
CA ILE A 56 -8.61 19.83 2.47
C ILE A 56 -8.31 19.85 3.97
N THR A 57 -8.25 18.68 4.61
CA THR A 57 -8.13 18.56 6.08
C THR A 57 -6.70 18.74 6.57
N LYS A 58 -5.70 18.62 5.68
CA LYS A 58 -4.27 18.58 6.03
C LYS A 58 -3.91 17.45 7.02
N GLU A 59 -4.81 16.49 7.22
CA GLU A 59 -4.62 15.33 8.09
C GLU A 59 -4.56 14.05 7.24
N VAL A 60 -3.34 13.56 6.99
CA VAL A 60 -3.11 12.39 6.13
C VAL A 60 -3.65 11.12 6.77
N TYR A 61 -3.46 10.93 8.08
CA TYR A 61 -3.86 9.72 8.79
C TYR A 61 -5.38 9.51 8.79
N SER A 62 -6.13 10.57 9.11
CA SER A 62 -7.59 10.54 9.12
C SER A 62 -8.16 10.33 7.72
N SER A 63 -7.58 10.98 6.71
CA SER A 63 -8.01 10.85 5.32
C SER A 63 -7.73 9.48 4.72
N LEU A 64 -6.59 8.86 5.09
CA LEU A 64 -6.28 7.49 4.71
C LEU A 64 -7.30 6.50 5.28
N PHE A 65 -7.68 6.68 6.55
CA PHE A 65 -8.66 5.81 7.21
C PHE A 65 -10.03 5.86 6.51
N ILE A 66 -10.52 7.05 6.15
CA ILE A 66 -11.77 7.21 5.41
C ILE A 66 -11.70 6.56 4.02
N GLY A 67 -10.54 6.68 3.34
CA GLY A 67 -10.29 6.00 2.07
C GLY A 67 -10.38 4.48 2.18
N ILE A 68 -9.78 3.90 3.23
CA ILE A 68 -9.83 2.45 3.49
C ILE A 68 -11.27 1.98 3.76
N ILE A 69 -12.05 2.72 4.56
CA ILE A 69 -13.47 2.40 4.80
C ILE A 69 -14.26 2.42 3.48
N CYS A 70 -14.06 3.44 2.66
CA CYS A 70 -14.74 3.53 1.37
C CYS A 70 -14.33 2.38 0.43
N GLY A 71 -13.05 2.02 0.41
CA GLY A 71 -12.53 0.87 -0.33
C GLY A 71 -13.12 -0.45 0.13
N ALA A 72 -13.17 -0.69 1.45
CA ALA A 72 -13.74 -1.90 2.03
C ALA A 72 -15.25 -2.03 1.75
N LEU A 73 -15.99 -0.92 1.79
CA LEU A 73 -17.42 -0.90 1.44
C LEU A 73 -17.67 -1.23 -0.03
N LEU A 74 -16.85 -0.69 -0.93
CA LEU A 74 -16.92 -1.02 -2.36
C LEU A 74 -16.50 -2.46 -2.62
N HIS A 75 -15.45 -2.93 -1.94
CA HIS A 75 -15.01 -4.32 -2.00
C HIS A 75 -16.16 -5.25 -1.61
N ALA A 76 -16.90 -4.95 -0.54
CA ALA A 76 -17.98 -5.76 0.01
C ALA A 76 -19.38 -5.54 -0.61
N ASN A 77 -19.49 -4.87 -1.77
CA ASN A 77 -20.78 -4.56 -2.42
C ASN A 77 -21.81 -3.89 -1.47
N PHE A 78 -21.38 -2.93 -0.63
CA PHE A 78 -22.21 -2.24 0.38
C PHE A 78 -22.74 -3.12 1.53
N ASN A 79 -22.24 -4.34 1.71
CA ASN A 79 -22.51 -5.13 2.91
C ASN A 79 -21.52 -4.77 4.04
N LEU A 80 -22.04 -4.14 5.11
CA LEU A 80 -21.23 -3.68 6.25
C LEU A 80 -20.49 -4.82 6.96
N LEU A 81 -21.09 -6.00 7.04
CA LEU A 81 -20.50 -7.13 7.76
C LEU A 81 -19.32 -7.71 7.00
N ASN A 82 -19.48 -7.86 5.68
CA ASN A 82 -18.40 -8.30 4.80
C ASN A 82 -17.30 -7.22 4.69
N ALA A 83 -17.67 -5.93 4.66
CA ALA A 83 -16.70 -4.84 4.64
C ALA A 83 -15.84 -4.82 5.90
N TYR A 84 -16.45 -5.04 7.07
CA TYR A 84 -15.73 -5.14 8.33
C TYR A 84 -14.74 -6.31 8.33
N THR A 85 -15.20 -7.50 7.92
CA THR A 85 -14.34 -8.69 7.83
C THR A 85 -13.22 -8.49 6.82
N ALA A 86 -13.48 -7.93 5.65
CA ALA A 86 -12.47 -7.63 4.64
C ALA A 86 -11.45 -6.61 5.16
N MET A 87 -11.89 -5.54 5.85
CA MET A 87 -10.99 -4.52 6.38
C MET A 87 -10.08 -5.05 7.49
N PHE A 88 -10.63 -5.82 8.43
CA PHE A 88 -9.88 -6.29 9.59
C PHE A 88 -9.20 -7.63 9.40
N SER A 89 -9.93 -8.66 8.96
CA SER A 89 -9.40 -10.02 8.83
C SER A 89 -8.48 -10.15 7.63
N GLU A 90 -8.96 -9.71 6.46
CA GLU A 90 -8.23 -9.85 5.19
C GLU A 90 -7.26 -8.68 4.95
N GLY A 91 -7.55 -7.50 5.49
CA GLY A 91 -6.67 -6.33 5.41
C GLY A 91 -5.65 -6.29 6.54
N PHE A 92 -6.05 -5.74 7.69
CA PHE A 92 -5.12 -5.44 8.79
C PHE A 92 -4.44 -6.68 9.37
N ILE A 93 -5.21 -7.71 9.72
CA ILE A 93 -4.67 -8.90 10.39
C ILE A 93 -3.79 -9.69 9.42
N ALA A 94 -4.24 -9.93 8.19
CA ALA A 94 -3.43 -10.66 7.21
C ALA A 94 -2.10 -9.92 6.92
N ALA A 95 -2.14 -8.60 6.72
CA ALA A 95 -0.93 -7.81 6.47
C ALA A 95 0.04 -7.82 7.67
N LEU A 96 -0.48 -7.91 8.89
CA LEU A 96 0.32 -7.97 10.12
C LEU A 96 0.74 -9.39 10.49
N ALA A 97 0.07 -10.42 10.01
CA ALA A 97 0.33 -11.82 10.36
C ALA A 97 1.28 -12.51 9.38
N ASP A 98 1.50 -11.93 8.19
CA ASP A 98 2.45 -12.48 7.23
C ASP A 98 3.87 -12.50 7.80
N SER A 99 4.51 -13.67 7.71
CA SER A 99 5.83 -13.95 8.27
C SER A 99 6.91 -12.96 7.81
N TRP A 100 6.84 -12.49 6.55
CA TRP A 100 7.75 -11.49 6.01
C TRP A 100 7.52 -10.11 6.66
N ASN A 101 6.26 -9.68 6.72
CA ASN A 101 5.87 -8.40 7.31
C ASN A 101 6.15 -8.37 8.81
N VAL A 102 5.83 -9.44 9.54
CA VAL A 102 6.14 -9.58 10.98
C VAL A 102 7.64 -9.47 11.24
N GLY A 103 8.48 -10.05 10.39
CA GLY A 103 9.93 -9.94 10.51
C GLY A 103 10.40 -8.48 10.46
N ILE A 104 9.89 -7.70 9.52
CA ILE A 104 10.17 -6.26 9.40
C ILE A 104 9.62 -5.49 10.62
N LEU A 105 8.42 -5.81 11.09
CA LEU A 105 7.83 -5.16 12.26
C LEU A 105 8.66 -5.38 13.53
N ILE A 106 9.09 -6.61 13.79
CA ILE A 106 9.97 -6.94 14.93
C ILE A 106 11.30 -6.18 14.81
N PHE A 107 11.87 -6.14 13.61
CA PHE A 107 13.11 -5.41 13.35
C PHE A 107 12.97 -3.91 13.65
N LEU A 108 11.89 -3.27 13.17
CA LEU A 108 11.62 -1.86 13.42
C LEU A 108 11.41 -1.56 14.91
N VAL A 109 10.73 -2.45 15.64
CA VAL A 109 10.53 -2.30 17.09
C VAL A 109 11.86 -2.37 17.84
N ILE A 110 12.72 -3.33 17.49
CA ILE A 110 14.06 -3.45 18.12
C ILE A 110 14.92 -2.22 17.80
N LEU A 111 14.95 -1.77 16.55
CA LEU A 111 15.67 -0.54 16.17
C LEU A 111 15.14 0.68 16.93
N GLY A 112 13.81 0.83 17.03
CA GLY A 112 13.18 1.90 17.80
C GLY A 112 13.55 1.86 19.28
N ALA A 113 13.59 0.67 19.88
CA ALA A 113 14.01 0.47 21.27
C ALA A 113 15.48 0.85 21.48
N ILE A 114 16.38 0.45 20.58
CA ILE A 114 17.81 0.80 20.64
C ILE A 114 18.00 2.32 20.50
N VAL A 115 17.31 2.97 19.55
CA VAL A 115 17.38 4.44 19.36
C VAL A 115 16.87 5.17 20.61
N SER A 116 15.78 4.70 21.22
CA SER A 116 15.25 5.25 22.47
C SER A 116 16.24 5.09 23.64
N LEU A 117 16.87 3.92 23.76
CA LEU A 117 17.92 3.65 24.74
C LEU A 117 19.15 4.53 24.53
N MET A 118 19.61 4.69 23.28
CA MET A 118 20.76 5.53 22.94
C MET A 118 20.50 7.02 23.26
N ASN A 119 19.28 7.50 22.99
CA ASN A 119 18.86 8.85 23.37
C ASN A 119 18.86 9.05 24.89
N LYS A 120 18.46 8.03 25.66
CA LYS A 120 18.45 8.09 27.14
C LYS A 120 19.83 7.89 27.78
N ALA A 121 20.70 7.07 27.19
CA ALA A 121 22.03 6.78 27.68
C ALA A 121 23.04 7.92 27.42
N GLY A 122 22.61 9.03 26.81
CA GLY A 122 23.46 10.19 26.53
C GLY A 122 24.37 10.01 25.31
N GLY A 123 24.21 8.93 24.54
CA GLY A 123 24.98 8.71 23.31
C GLY A 123 24.76 9.82 22.28
N SER A 124 23.51 10.26 22.11
CA SER A 124 23.15 11.33 21.18
C SER A 124 23.61 12.73 21.65
N ALA A 125 23.91 12.90 22.94
CA ALA A 125 24.40 14.16 23.52
C ALA A 125 25.94 14.25 23.53
N ALA A 126 26.64 13.14 23.30
CA ALA A 126 28.11 13.08 23.28
C ALA A 126 28.70 13.23 21.85
N TYR A 127 27.87 13.10 20.81
CA TYR A 127 28.27 13.22 19.39
C TYR A 127 27.60 14.42 18.68
N GLY A 128 27.04 15.37 19.44
CA GLY A 128 26.48 16.64 18.98
C GLY A 128 27.14 17.83 19.66
#